data_AF-A0A938ACQ9-F1
#
_entry.id   AF-A0A938ACQ9-F1
#
_cell.length_a   1.000
_cell.length_b   1.000
_cell.length_c   1.000
_cell.angle_alpha   90.00
_cell.angle_beta   90.00
_cell.angle_gamma   90.00
#
_symmetry.space_group_name_H-M   'P 1'
#
loop_
_entity.id
_entity.type
_entity.pdbx_description
1 polymer ?
#
loop_
_entity_poly.entity_id
_entity_poly.type
_entity_poly.pdbx_seq_one_letter_code
_entity_poly.pdbx_strand_id
1 'polypeptide(L)' 'MAEDESTGTAINALEGAPACPKCGAQMFATQRKMRTHDLAGASPVARDRDHPVWRCMRCANEMPREA' A
#
# COMPACT_ATOMS: atom_id res chain seq x y z
N MET A 1 22.71 -12.22 23.16
CA MET A 1 23.12 -11.65 21.85
C MET A 1 22.45 -12.47 20.76
N ALA A 2 21.45 -11.89 20.10
CA ALA A 2 20.88 -12.35 18.83
C ALA A 2 20.02 -11.18 18.33
N GLU A 3 20.68 -10.30 17.59
CA GLU A 3 20.10 -9.15 16.92
C GLU A 3 19.46 -9.69 15.64
N ASP A 4 18.12 -9.71 15.57
CA ASP A 4 17.41 -9.97 14.32
C ASP A 4 17.15 -8.63 13.65
N GLU A 5 18.12 -8.23 12.84
CA GLU A 5 17.97 -7.22 11.80
C GLU A 5 16.87 -7.66 10.83
N SER A 6 15.67 -7.10 10.98
CA SER A 6 14.75 -6.95 9.86
C SER A 6 14.34 -5.49 9.77
N THR A 7 15.27 -4.75 9.15
CA THR A 7 15.03 -3.68 8.18
C THR A 7 13.69 -2.98 8.36
N GLY A 8 13.68 -1.97 9.23
CA GLY A 8 12.79 -0.84 9.07
C GLY A 8 13.04 -0.24 7.69
N THR A 9 12.27 -0.67 6.68
CA THR A 9 12.18 0.06 5.42
C THR A 9 11.49 1.37 5.76
N ALA A 10 12.31 2.40 5.94
CA ALA A 10 11.86 3.77 6.09
C ALA A 10 10.87 4.09 4.97
N ILE A 11 9.62 4.30 5.35
CA ILE A 11 8.48 4.81 4.55
C ILE A 11 8.69 6.26 4.06
N ASN A 12 9.94 6.69 3.89
CA ASN A 12 10.30 8.03 3.44
C ASN A 12 11.00 7.93 2.07
N ALA A 13 10.21 7.72 1.03
CA ALA A 13 10.57 8.19 -0.29
C ALA A 13 9.36 8.96 -0.84
N LEU A 14 9.35 10.26 -0.55
CA LEU A 14 8.49 11.27 -1.16
C LEU A 14 8.85 11.50 -2.64
N GLU A 15 9.96 10.94 -3.11
CA GLU A 15 10.40 11.00 -4.51
C GLU A 15 9.50 10.11 -5.37
N GLY A 16 8.64 10.74 -6.17
CA GLY A 16 7.75 10.07 -7.13
C GLY A 16 6.28 9.96 -6.72
N ALA A 17 5.89 10.52 -5.57
CA ALA A 17 4.49 10.51 -5.17
C ALA A 17 3.66 11.51 -6.02
N PRO A 18 2.56 11.07 -6.65
CA PRO A 18 1.72 11.95 -7.47
C PRO A 18 0.88 12.91 -6.61
N ALA A 19 0.44 14.00 -7.22
CA ALA A 19 -0.59 14.85 -6.64
C ALA A 19 -1.94 14.13 -6.61
N CYS A 20 -2.74 14.36 -5.57
CA CYS A 20 -4.08 13.81 -5.46
C CYS A 20 -4.98 14.37 -6.56
N PRO A 21 -5.63 13.53 -7.40
CA PRO A 21 -6.48 14.01 -8.49
C PRO A 21 -7.74 14.74 -8.00
N LYS A 22 -8.10 14.57 -6.72
CA LYS A 22 -9.31 15.16 -6.14
C LYS A 22 -9.08 16.55 -5.52
N CYS A 23 -7.92 16.78 -4.91
CA CYS A 23 -7.66 17.99 -4.14
C CYS A 23 -6.28 18.62 -4.38
N GLY A 24 -5.45 18.04 -5.25
CA GLY A 24 -4.11 18.55 -5.60
C GLY A 24 -3.05 18.39 -4.52
N ALA A 25 -3.40 17.90 -3.32
CA ALA A 25 -2.43 17.70 -2.25
C ALA A 25 -1.45 16.55 -2.55
N GLN A 26 -0.22 16.66 -2.05
CA GLN A 26 0.79 15.61 -2.13
C GLN A 26 0.27 14.30 -1.50
N MET A 27 0.41 13.20 -2.23
CA MET A 27 0.09 11.87 -1.70
C MET A 27 1.34 11.24 -1.08
N PHE A 28 1.15 10.21 -0.25
CA PHE A 28 2.22 9.45 0.38
C PHE A 28 2.02 7.95 0.16
N ALA A 29 3.14 7.25 0.11
CA ALA A 29 3.18 5.81 -0.06
C ALA A 29 2.68 5.12 1.20
N THR A 30 1.69 4.24 1.05
CA THR A 30 1.25 3.36 2.13
C THR A 30 0.89 1.99 1.56
N GLN A 31 0.53 1.06 2.43
CA GLN A 31 0.06 -0.27 2.06
C GLN A 31 -1.33 -0.45 2.68
N ARG A 32 -2.27 -0.99 1.91
CA ARG A 32 -3.58 -1.39 2.42
C ARG A 32 -3.66 -2.91 2.46
N LYS A 33 -4.15 -3.44 3.58
CA LYS A 33 -4.48 -4.85 3.68
C LYS A 33 -5.83 -5.09 3.02
N MET A 34 -5.87 -5.88 1.95
CA MET A 34 -7.13 -6.36 1.36
C MET A 34 -7.20 -7.87 1.46
N ARG A 35 -8.41 -8.35 1.74
CA ARG A 35 -8.73 -9.77 1.69
C ARG A 35 -9.03 -10.16 0.25
N THR A 36 -8.18 -11.00 -0.31
CA THR A 36 -8.33 -11.58 -1.65
C THR A 36 -8.79 -13.03 -1.51
N HIS A 37 -9.61 -13.51 -2.45
CA HIS A 37 -9.97 -14.93 -2.54
C HIS A 37 -9.27 -15.51 -3.74
N ASP A 38 -8.18 -16.24 -3.51
CA ASP A 38 -7.42 -16.89 -4.56
C ASP A 38 -8.19 -18.12 -5.05
N LEU A 39 -8.46 -18.17 -6.36
CA LEU A 39 -9.06 -19.32 -7.02
C LEU A 39 -7.96 -20.35 -7.35
N ALA A 40 -7.31 -20.89 -6.31
CA ALA A 40 -6.35 -21.96 -6.44
C ALA A 40 -7.05 -23.32 -6.26
N GLY A 41 -7.52 -23.92 -7.35
CA GLY A 41 -8.19 -25.22 -7.34
C GLY A 41 -9.71 -25.15 -7.16
N ALA A 42 -10.29 -26.14 -6.47
CA ALA A 42 -11.74 -26.33 -6.36
C ALA A 42 -12.44 -25.38 -5.35
N SER A 43 -11.68 -24.73 -4.46
CA SER A 43 -12.23 -23.84 -3.43
C SER A 43 -11.48 -22.52 -3.36
N PRO A 44 -12.18 -21.39 -3.18
CA PRO A 44 -11.55 -20.10 -2.96
C PRO A 44 -10.82 -20.08 -1.61
N VAL A 45 -9.54 -19.75 -1.62
CA VAL A 45 -8.74 -19.57 -0.40
C VAL A 45 -8.68 -18.08 -0.08
N ALA A 46 -9.27 -17.68 1.04
CA ALA A 46 -9.15 -16.31 1.53
C ALA A 46 -7.73 -16.05 2.04
N ARG A 47 -7.08 -15.00 1.55
CA ARG A 47 -5.77 -14.52 2.02
C ARG A 47 -5.78 -13.01 2.13
N ASP A 48 -5.21 -12.50 3.20
CA ASP A 48 -4.91 -11.08 3.29
C ASP A 48 -3.64 -10.80 2.50
N ARG A 49 -3.66 -9.76 1.67
CA ARG A 49 -2.52 -9.27 0.91
C ARG A 49 -2.35 -7.77 1.15
N ASP A 50 -1.11 -7.34 1.26
CA ASP A 50 -0.75 -5.93 1.33
C ASP A 50 -0.63 -5.38 -0.09
N HIS A 51 -1.44 -4.37 -0.41
CA HIS A 51 -1.44 -3.70 -1.69
C HIS A 51 -0.83 -2.30 -1.55
N PRO A 52 0.20 -1.96 -2.34
CA PRO A 52 0.80 -0.64 -2.31
C PRO A 52 -0.19 0.40 -2.86
N VAL A 53 -0.51 1.42 -2.05
CA VAL A 53 -1.40 2.52 -2.45
C VAL A 53 -0.80 3.89 -2.14
N TRP A 54 -1.14 4.89 -2.94
CA TRP A 54 -0.99 6.30 -2.62
C TRP A 54 -2.18 6.73 -1.79
N ARG A 55 -1.95 7.36 -0.65
CA ARG A 55 -3.02 7.92 0.19
C ARG A 55 -2.85 9.42 0.34
N CYS A 56 -3.97 10.14 0.32
CA CYS A 56 -4.02 11.58 0.51
C CYS A 56 -4.47 11.89 1.95
N MET A 57 -3.67 12.66 2.69
CA MET A 57 -3.97 13.03 4.09
C MET A 57 -5.14 14.01 4.15
N ARG A 58 -5.39 14.75 3.06
CA ARG A 58 -6.35 15.86 3.08
C ARG A 58 -7.79 15.40 2.88
N CYS A 59 -8.01 14.49 1.94
CA CYS A 59 -9.36 14.03 1.58
C CYS A 59 -9.52 12.52 1.65
N ALA A 60 -8.55 11.82 2.26
CA ALA A 60 -8.50 10.36 2.39
C ALA A 60 -8.62 9.59 1.07
N ASN A 61 -8.36 10.25 -0.07
CA ASN A 61 -8.40 9.58 -1.37
C ASN A 61 -7.25 8.58 -1.46
N GLU A 62 -7.54 7.40 -2.02
CA GLU A 62 -6.60 6.31 -2.18
C GLU A 62 -6.50 5.94 -3.67
N MET A 63 -5.28 5.68 -4.13
CA MET A 63 -5.02 5.20 -5.50
C MET A 63 -4.03 4.05 -5.46
N PRO A 64 -4.16 3.04 -6.33
CA PRO A 64 -3.14 2.01 -6.46
C PRO A 64 -1.81 2.64 -6.91
N ARG A 65 -0.69 2.12 -6.41
CA ARG A 65 0.65 2.52 -6.90
C ARG A 65 1.07 1.74 -8.14
N GLU A 66 0.46 0.59 -8.36
CA GLU A 66 0.69 -0.26 -9.52
C GLU A 66 -0.33 0.12 -10.59
N ALA A 67 0.19 0.52 -11.76
CA ALA A 67 -0.58 0.83 -12.97
C ALA A 67 -0.58 -0.39 -13.91
#